data_AF-A0A256CUT8-F1
#
_entry.id   AF-A0A256CUT8-F1
#
_cell.length_a   1.000
_cell.length_b   1.000
_cell.length_c   1.000
_cell.angle_alpha   90.00
_cell.angle_beta   90.00
_cell.angle_gamma   90.00
#
_symmetry.space_group_name_H-M   'P 1'
#
loop_
_entity.id
_entity.type
_entity.pdbx_description
1 polymer ?
#
loop_
_entity_poly.entity_id
_entity_poly.type
_entity_poly.pdbx_seq_one_letter_code
_entity_poly.pdbx_strand_id
1 'polypeptide(L)'
;MSDFLRVSFGFGVKYMRVDSFVSEFGNYPILFIGTGLSLRYLKNSYTWDGLLQKILYEVLGENDTYRDLKYDCRKNGEVSYPLLATKVEEIFDNYLKEHKPEKFKKVNDIFYELIDEGRYSSRFKVYVSLLIGKMDWRENMQEEFDAVKKARKNIGSIITTNYDGLVESLFEFSPLVGNDILLSNPFGSVYKIHGCSSKPEEIIINELDYVKFETKYELIRAQMISLFAHNPIIFIGYSITDSNIRAILKTVFDYVDLNSEIGKKIQKNFLLIEYLEGEKSVEVTDYDIDLGGTNIRINKLQTDNFISLFEAIASLNLPISTMDIRKVQSIVKDIYRGADKHGNSIKVHVDHNIDNYNNGDKVLAIGAVSTVKYTHKKTADFISDYFRIIVEDDKAYIDVIDQVYIAPSEWFPAYRFSEKCPDIEKLQNEKREQCSKIIKYITTNTEFCKSRAYSDKNTFLYNNMNEIMGEGSNIPASNRTKVAMYTIYKNPDFNINSLKDYLEERKGVTNSDYRKLLCLYDYMTSENYLNLDNKF
;
A
#
# COMPACT_ATOMS: atom_id res chain seq x y z
N MET A 1 -15.77 19.65 58.52
CA MET A 1 -16.26 18.33 58.97
C MET A 1 -17.35 17.93 58.02
N SER A 2 -16.97 17.25 56.93
CA SER A 2 -16.96 15.77 56.86
C SER A 2 -18.40 15.25 56.76
N ASP A 3 -18.83 14.43 55.83
CA ASP A 3 -18.11 13.60 54.87
C ASP A 3 -19.19 12.92 53.99
N PHE A 4 -18.83 12.75 52.72
CA PHE A 4 -18.93 11.47 52.01
C PHE A 4 -20.22 11.03 51.28
N LEU A 5 -20.04 10.96 49.96
CA LEU A 5 -20.23 9.77 49.11
C LEU A 5 -21.61 9.11 49.07
N ARG A 6 -22.37 9.48 48.04
CA ARG A 6 -23.03 8.50 47.15
C ARG A 6 -22.51 8.68 45.74
N VAL A 7 -21.31 8.16 45.47
CA VAL A 7 -20.91 7.79 44.11
C VAL A 7 -21.61 6.47 43.81
N SER A 8 -22.66 6.51 42.98
CA SER A 8 -23.16 5.28 42.37
C SER A 8 -22.20 4.89 41.25
N PHE A 9 -21.37 3.87 41.48
CA PHE A 9 -20.70 3.14 40.41
C PHE A 9 -21.75 2.36 39.63
N GLY A 10 -22.39 3.01 38.65
CA GLY A 10 -23.09 2.32 37.58
C GLY A 10 -22.09 2.00 36.49
N PHE A 11 -21.74 0.73 36.32
CA PHE A 11 -21.14 0.25 35.07
C PHE A 11 -22.20 0.36 33.97
N GLY A 12 -22.30 1.53 33.35
CA GLY A 12 -23.23 1.78 32.24
C GLY A 12 -22.73 1.08 30.97
N VAL A 13 -23.56 0.23 30.40
CA VAL A 13 -23.37 -0.26 29.02
C VAL A 13 -23.30 0.95 28.10
N LYS A 14 -22.19 1.12 27.40
CA LYS A 14 -22.03 2.24 26.46
C LYS A 14 -22.69 1.86 25.15
N TYR A 15 -23.82 2.49 24.84
CA TYR A 15 -24.50 2.32 23.56
C TYR A 15 -23.94 3.33 22.55
N MET A 16 -23.48 2.85 21.40
CA MET A 16 -23.00 3.68 20.29
C MET A 16 -23.62 3.19 19.00
N ARG A 17 -24.07 4.08 18.12
CA ARG A 17 -24.56 3.67 16.79
C ARG A 17 -23.41 3.17 15.92
N VAL A 18 -23.66 2.18 15.06
CA VAL A 18 -22.65 1.58 14.19
C VAL A 18 -21.94 2.59 13.28
N ASP A 19 -22.65 3.60 12.76
CA ASP A 19 -22.07 4.68 11.96
C ASP A 19 -21.08 5.52 12.76
N SER A 20 -21.44 5.86 14.00
CA SER A 20 -20.56 6.60 14.90
C SER A 20 -19.33 5.76 15.28
N PHE A 21 -19.54 4.48 15.60
CA PHE A 21 -18.47 3.55 15.96
C PHE A 21 -17.46 3.37 14.81
N VAL A 22 -17.95 3.03 13.62
CA VAL A 22 -17.10 2.83 12.44
C VAL A 22 -16.39 4.13 12.07
N SER A 23 -17.02 5.30 12.22
CA SER A 23 -16.36 6.58 11.92
C SER A 23 -15.11 6.88 12.76
N GLU A 24 -14.93 6.22 13.91
CA GLU A 24 -13.71 6.33 14.73
C GLU A 24 -12.50 5.60 14.10
N PHE A 25 -12.70 4.78 13.07
CA PHE A 25 -11.62 4.05 12.41
C PHE A 25 -10.69 4.99 11.64
N GLY A 26 -9.45 5.09 12.12
CA GLY A 26 -8.38 5.86 11.46
C GLY A 26 -7.63 5.10 10.36
N ASN A 27 -7.99 3.85 10.08
CA ASN A 27 -7.33 3.00 9.08
C ASN A 27 -8.36 2.08 8.40
N TYR A 28 -7.98 1.46 7.29
CA TYR A 28 -8.85 0.58 6.51
C TYR A 28 -9.22 -0.67 7.33
N PRO A 29 -10.51 -0.93 7.62
CA PRO A 29 -10.95 -2.14 8.30
C PRO A 29 -10.61 -3.40 7.50
N ILE A 30 -10.34 -4.48 8.22
CA ILE A 30 -10.18 -5.84 7.70
C ILE A 30 -11.42 -6.62 8.09
N LEU A 31 -12.03 -7.27 7.11
CA LEU A 31 -13.18 -8.13 7.38
C LEU A 31 -12.70 -9.55 7.64
N PHE A 32 -13.13 -10.13 8.75
CA PHE A 32 -12.96 -11.53 9.03
C PHE A 32 -14.28 -12.25 8.78
N ILE A 33 -14.38 -12.95 7.65
CA ILE A 33 -15.64 -13.49 7.15
C ILE A 33 -15.67 -15.01 7.35
N GLY A 34 -16.67 -15.46 8.10
CA GLY A 34 -16.97 -16.88 8.28
C GLY A 34 -18.16 -17.34 7.45
N THR A 35 -18.53 -18.59 7.66
CA THR A 35 -19.55 -19.29 6.87
C THR A 35 -20.95 -18.69 7.03
N GLY A 36 -21.21 -17.94 8.10
CA GLY A 36 -22.48 -17.23 8.29
C GLY A 36 -22.79 -16.25 7.15
N LEU A 37 -21.78 -15.61 6.57
CA LEU A 37 -22.00 -14.74 5.41
C LEU A 37 -22.35 -15.55 4.15
N SER A 38 -21.69 -16.69 3.93
CA SER A 38 -22.04 -17.63 2.85
C SER A 38 -23.46 -18.17 3.00
N LEU A 39 -23.89 -18.50 4.23
CA LEU A 39 -25.27 -18.92 4.50
C LEU A 39 -26.31 -17.83 4.23
N ARG A 40 -25.95 -16.56 4.47
CA ARG A 40 -26.82 -15.40 4.19
C ARG A 40 -27.06 -15.24 2.69
N TYR A 41 -26.02 -15.39 1.86
CA TYR A 41 -26.13 -15.05 0.43
C TYR A 41 -26.27 -16.25 -0.50
N LEU A 42 -25.88 -17.45 -0.08
CA LEU A 42 -25.94 -18.66 -0.90
C LEU A 42 -26.98 -19.66 -0.36
N LYS A 43 -27.70 -20.31 -1.26
CA LYS A 43 -28.63 -21.42 -0.98
C LYS A 43 -27.88 -22.73 -0.71
N ASN A 44 -26.69 -22.89 -1.29
CA ASN A 44 -25.88 -24.11 -1.23
C ASN A 44 -24.60 -23.96 -0.37
N SER A 45 -24.68 -23.16 0.69
CA SER A 45 -23.64 -23.08 1.72
C SER A 45 -23.97 -23.99 2.91
N TYR A 46 -22.93 -24.43 3.63
CA TYR A 46 -23.06 -25.39 4.73
C TYR A 46 -22.17 -24.98 5.90
N THR A 47 -22.65 -25.15 7.12
CA THR A 47 -21.76 -25.22 8.29
C THR A 47 -20.81 -26.41 8.14
N TRP A 48 -19.69 -26.42 8.88
CA TRP A 48 -18.77 -27.57 8.84
C TRP A 48 -19.48 -28.89 9.17
N ASP A 49 -20.33 -28.90 10.20
CA ASP A 49 -21.17 -30.05 10.55
C ASP A 49 -22.12 -30.45 9.41
N GLY A 50 -22.84 -29.48 8.84
CA GLY A 50 -23.78 -29.73 7.75
C GLY A 50 -23.11 -30.22 6.48
N LEU A 51 -21.88 -29.77 6.20
CA LEU A 51 -21.08 -30.19 5.06
C LEU A 51 -20.71 -31.67 5.18
N LEU A 52 -20.12 -32.06 6.31
CA LEU A 52 -19.70 -33.45 6.56
C LEU A 52 -20.91 -34.39 6.57
N GLN A 53 -22.01 -33.99 7.20
CA GLN A 53 -23.25 -34.75 7.20
C GLN A 53 -23.78 -34.95 5.78
N LYS A 54 -23.84 -33.87 4.98
CA LYS A 54 -24.30 -33.93 3.59
C LYS A 54 -23.45 -34.88 2.76
N ILE A 55 -22.12 -34.79 2.86
CA ILE A 55 -21.21 -35.63 2.08
C ILE A 55 -21.43 -37.11 2.40
N LEU A 56 -21.52 -37.47 3.68
CA LEU A 56 -21.73 -38.87 4.07
C LEU A 56 -23.11 -39.39 3.66
N TYR A 57 -24.15 -38.56 3.80
CA TYR A 57 -25.50 -38.88 3.33
C TYR A 57 -25.56 -39.17 1.83
N GLU A 58 -24.79 -38.45 1.01
CA GLU A 58 -24.78 -38.63 -0.45
C GLU A 58 -24.21 -40.00 -0.89
N VAL A 59 -23.49 -40.68 0.00
CA VAL A 59 -22.89 -42.01 -0.18
C VAL A 59 -23.73 -43.11 0.48
N LEU A 60 -24.17 -42.90 1.72
CA LEU A 60 -24.85 -43.94 2.51
C LEU A 60 -26.39 -43.88 2.40
N GLY A 61 -26.95 -42.73 2.03
CA GLY A 61 -28.41 -42.51 1.98
C GLY A 61 -29.07 -42.34 3.35
N GLU A 62 -28.28 -42.25 4.42
CA GLU A 62 -28.73 -42.22 5.81
C GLU A 62 -27.81 -41.35 6.70
N ASN A 63 -28.21 -41.07 7.95
CA ASN A 63 -27.53 -40.13 8.86
C ASN A 63 -27.13 -40.73 10.22
N ASP A 64 -27.51 -41.96 10.53
CA ASP A 64 -27.15 -42.69 11.75
C ASP A 64 -25.65 -42.92 11.83
N THR A 65 -25.01 -43.37 10.74
CA THR A 65 -23.53 -43.49 10.73
C THR A 65 -22.86 -42.15 11.01
N TYR A 66 -23.37 -41.04 10.47
CA TYR A 66 -22.84 -39.71 10.77
C TYR A 66 -22.96 -39.36 12.27
N ARG A 67 -24.11 -39.68 12.89
CA ARG A 67 -24.36 -39.43 14.31
C ARG A 67 -23.42 -40.24 15.20
N ASP A 68 -23.19 -41.51 14.85
CA ASP A 68 -22.27 -42.39 15.57
C ASP A 68 -20.83 -41.87 15.47
N LEU A 69 -20.36 -41.54 14.27
CA LEU A 69 -19.03 -40.94 14.07
C LEU A 69 -18.88 -39.62 14.84
N LYS A 70 -19.90 -38.76 14.83
CA LYS A 70 -19.91 -37.49 15.56
C LYS A 70 -19.83 -37.71 17.08
N TYR A 71 -20.46 -38.76 17.60
CA TYR A 71 -20.35 -39.13 19.01
C TYR A 71 -18.93 -39.60 19.34
N ASP A 72 -18.36 -40.50 18.52
CA ASP A 72 -17.02 -41.06 18.71
C ASP A 72 -15.90 -40.03 18.61
N CYS A 73 -16.10 -38.97 17.83
CA CYS A 73 -15.11 -37.91 17.62
C CYS A 73 -15.12 -36.83 18.70
N ARG A 74 -15.81 -37.03 19.83
CA ARG A 74 -15.80 -36.09 20.95
C ARG A 74 -14.49 -36.17 21.73
N LYS A 75 -13.84 -35.02 21.93
CA LYS A 75 -12.69 -34.84 22.84
C LYS A 75 -13.06 -33.77 23.86
N ASN A 76 -12.90 -34.06 25.16
CA ASN A 76 -13.22 -33.12 26.26
C ASN A 76 -14.65 -32.54 26.23
N GLY A 77 -15.63 -33.31 25.74
CA GLY A 77 -17.03 -32.87 25.65
C GLY A 77 -17.39 -32.10 24.38
N GLU A 78 -16.42 -31.76 23.52
CA GLU A 78 -16.63 -31.08 22.23
C GLU A 78 -16.31 -32.00 21.06
N VAL A 79 -16.96 -31.79 19.90
CA VAL A 79 -16.71 -32.59 18.69
C VAL A 79 -15.45 -32.08 18.00
N SER A 80 -14.48 -32.98 17.77
CA SER A 80 -13.33 -32.68 16.92
C SER A 80 -13.71 -32.81 15.44
N TYR A 81 -14.04 -31.69 14.81
CA TYR A 81 -14.38 -31.67 13.38
C TYR A 81 -13.25 -32.12 12.44
N PRO A 82 -11.96 -31.82 12.67
CA PRO A 82 -10.87 -32.39 11.86
C PRO A 82 -10.81 -33.92 11.92
N LEU A 83 -11.04 -34.50 13.10
CA LEU A 83 -11.07 -35.96 13.27
C LEU A 83 -12.31 -36.56 12.60
N LEU A 84 -13.47 -35.93 12.76
CA LEU A 84 -14.70 -36.36 12.11
C LEU A 84 -14.57 -36.30 10.58
N ALA A 85 -13.97 -35.24 10.04
CA ALA A 85 -13.69 -35.11 8.62
C ALA A 85 -12.75 -36.21 8.12
N THR A 86 -11.75 -36.61 8.91
CA THR A 86 -10.86 -37.73 8.58
C THR A 86 -11.63 -39.04 8.42
N LYS A 87 -12.53 -39.37 9.38
CA LYS A 87 -13.36 -40.57 9.29
C LYS A 87 -14.36 -40.53 8.14
N VAL A 88 -14.96 -39.37 7.87
CA VAL A 88 -15.88 -39.18 6.74
C VAL A 88 -15.14 -39.32 5.40
N GLU A 89 -13.94 -38.77 5.29
CA GLU A 89 -13.08 -38.89 4.12
C GLU A 89 -12.71 -40.35 3.83
N GLU A 90 -12.31 -41.12 4.84
CA GLU A 90 -12.00 -42.55 4.69
C GLU A 90 -13.19 -43.33 4.10
N ILE A 91 -14.39 -43.13 4.63
CA ILE A 91 -15.61 -43.81 4.15
C ILE A 91 -15.93 -43.37 2.71
N PHE A 92 -15.89 -42.06 2.46
CA PHE A 92 -16.21 -41.49 1.15
C PHE A 92 -15.25 -41.98 0.06
N ASP A 93 -13.94 -41.90 0.31
CA ASP A 93 -12.91 -42.29 -0.64
C ASP A 93 -12.94 -43.79 -0.94
N ASN A 94 -13.12 -44.63 0.10
CA ASN A 94 -13.26 -46.09 -0.07
C ASN A 94 -14.50 -46.44 -0.90
N TYR A 95 -15.65 -45.83 -0.59
CA TYR A 95 -16.87 -46.08 -1.33
C TYR A 95 -16.74 -45.72 -2.82
N LEU A 96 -16.20 -44.53 -3.14
CA LEU A 96 -15.99 -44.11 -4.53
C LEU A 96 -14.97 -44.99 -5.27
N LYS A 97 -13.92 -45.46 -4.57
CA LYS A 97 -12.89 -46.33 -5.14
C LYS A 97 -13.44 -47.71 -5.50
N GLU A 98 -14.25 -48.30 -4.62
CA GLU A 98 -14.82 -49.64 -4.79
C GLU A 98 -16.00 -49.67 -5.76
N HIS A 99 -16.96 -48.75 -5.59
CA HIS A 99 -18.24 -48.83 -6.28
C HIS A 99 -18.29 -48.01 -7.57
N LYS A 100 -17.41 -47.00 -7.72
CA LYS A 100 -17.37 -46.06 -8.86
C LYS A 100 -18.76 -45.62 -9.35
N PRO A 101 -19.64 -45.12 -8.45
CA PRO A 101 -21.00 -44.73 -8.80
C PRO A 101 -21.02 -43.61 -9.86
N GLU A 102 -21.91 -43.74 -10.85
CA GLU A 102 -22.02 -42.78 -11.99
C GLU A 102 -22.23 -41.34 -11.52
N LYS A 103 -23.00 -41.15 -10.43
CA LYS A 103 -23.23 -39.85 -9.79
C LYS A 103 -21.94 -39.09 -9.44
N PHE A 104 -20.87 -39.80 -9.08
CA PHE A 104 -19.58 -39.23 -8.68
C PHE A 104 -18.50 -39.42 -9.75
N LYS A 105 -18.87 -39.74 -10.99
CA LYS A 105 -17.93 -39.93 -12.09
C LYS A 105 -16.99 -38.72 -12.25
N LYS A 106 -17.56 -37.51 -12.24
CA LYS A 106 -16.79 -36.26 -12.33
C LYS A 106 -15.75 -36.10 -11.21
N VAL A 107 -16.04 -36.59 -10.00
CA VAL A 107 -15.08 -36.57 -8.87
C VAL A 107 -13.89 -37.46 -9.18
N ASN A 108 -14.14 -38.67 -9.68
CA ASN A 108 -13.09 -39.60 -10.08
C ASN A 108 -12.26 -39.05 -11.24
N ASP A 109 -12.91 -38.48 -12.27
CA ASP A 109 -12.22 -37.93 -13.44
C ASP A 109 -11.22 -36.83 -13.02
N ILE A 110 -11.67 -35.84 -12.23
CA ILE A 110 -10.80 -34.78 -11.72
C ILE A 110 -9.72 -35.32 -10.79
N PHE A 111 -10.05 -36.29 -9.93
CA PHE A 111 -9.07 -36.92 -9.03
C PHE A 111 -7.92 -37.58 -9.82
N TYR A 112 -8.22 -38.28 -10.92
CA TYR A 112 -7.20 -38.91 -11.75
C TYR A 112 -6.41 -37.88 -12.56
N GLU A 113 -7.07 -36.85 -13.11
CA GLU A 113 -6.42 -35.75 -13.82
C GLU A 113 -5.39 -35.03 -12.92
N LEU A 114 -5.74 -34.74 -11.67
CA LEU A 114 -4.80 -34.14 -10.71
C LEU A 114 -3.55 -35.02 -10.53
N ILE A 115 -3.71 -36.34 -10.43
CA ILE A 115 -2.59 -37.28 -10.29
C ILE A 115 -1.69 -37.24 -11.53
N ASP A 116 -2.28 -37.24 -12.72
CA ASP A 116 -1.55 -37.18 -13.99
C ASP A 116 -0.76 -35.86 -14.12
N GLU A 117 -1.26 -34.77 -13.54
CA GLU A 117 -0.58 -33.47 -13.42
C GLU A 117 0.48 -33.42 -12.30
N GLY A 118 0.63 -34.48 -11.51
CA GLY A 118 1.54 -34.51 -10.36
C GLY A 118 1.04 -33.73 -9.13
N ARG A 119 -0.26 -33.42 -9.07
CA ARG A 119 -0.95 -32.77 -7.95
C ARG A 119 -1.70 -33.83 -7.13
N TYR A 120 -1.55 -33.80 -5.81
CA TYR A 120 -2.11 -34.85 -4.95
C TYR A 120 -3.22 -34.29 -4.05
N SER A 121 -4.44 -34.81 -4.22
CA SER A 121 -5.62 -34.51 -3.38
C SER A 121 -6.42 -35.80 -3.13
N SER A 122 -7.48 -35.74 -2.31
CA SER A 122 -8.40 -36.85 -2.08
C SER A 122 -9.71 -36.68 -2.85
N ARG A 123 -10.46 -37.77 -3.07
CA ARG A 123 -11.77 -37.68 -3.75
C ARG A 123 -12.72 -36.84 -2.92
N PHE A 124 -12.66 -36.98 -1.60
CA PHE A 124 -13.37 -36.17 -0.63
C PHE A 124 -13.16 -34.67 -0.87
N LYS A 125 -11.91 -34.19 -0.93
CA LYS A 125 -11.62 -32.77 -1.18
C LYS A 125 -12.04 -32.28 -2.56
N VAL A 126 -11.89 -33.12 -3.58
CA VAL A 126 -12.41 -32.84 -4.93
C VAL A 126 -13.93 -32.67 -4.89
N TYR A 127 -14.63 -33.55 -4.16
CA TYR A 127 -16.09 -33.45 -4.02
C TYR A 127 -16.51 -32.21 -3.23
N VAL A 128 -15.83 -31.90 -2.12
CA VAL A 128 -16.02 -30.64 -1.36
C VAL A 128 -15.92 -29.44 -2.31
N SER A 129 -14.85 -29.39 -3.11
CA SER A 129 -14.61 -28.31 -4.08
C SER A 129 -15.73 -28.17 -5.10
N LEU A 130 -16.25 -29.28 -5.63
CA LEU A 130 -17.37 -29.27 -6.58
C LEU A 130 -18.69 -28.85 -5.93
N LEU A 131 -18.94 -29.27 -4.71
CA LEU A 131 -20.18 -29.03 -3.98
C LEU A 131 -20.35 -27.53 -3.65
N ILE A 132 -19.25 -26.89 -3.20
CA ILE A 132 -19.26 -25.48 -2.77
C ILE A 132 -18.74 -24.50 -3.83
N GLY A 133 -18.11 -25.00 -4.90
CA GLY A 133 -17.56 -24.15 -5.97
C GLY A 133 -18.64 -23.49 -6.83
N LYS A 134 -19.86 -24.05 -6.89
CA LYS A 134 -21.01 -23.40 -7.51
C LYS A 134 -21.60 -22.39 -6.54
N MET A 135 -21.83 -21.15 -6.96
CA MET A 135 -22.53 -20.14 -6.16
C MET A 135 -24.01 -20.09 -6.56
N ASP A 136 -24.90 -20.65 -5.74
CA ASP A 136 -26.35 -20.54 -5.90
C ASP A 136 -26.89 -19.40 -5.03
N TRP A 137 -27.05 -18.22 -5.63
CA TRP A 137 -27.40 -17.00 -4.89
C TRP A 137 -28.85 -17.02 -4.40
N ARG A 138 -29.07 -16.46 -3.20
CA ARG A 138 -30.41 -16.15 -2.70
C ARG A 138 -30.99 -14.94 -3.45
N GLU A 139 -32.31 -14.96 -3.60
CA GLU A 139 -33.06 -13.90 -4.26
C GLU A 139 -33.20 -12.67 -3.36
N ASN A 140 -33.52 -11.51 -3.96
CA ASN A 140 -33.80 -10.24 -3.25
C ASN A 140 -32.64 -9.66 -2.41
N MET A 141 -31.39 -10.00 -2.73
CA MET A 141 -30.20 -9.50 -2.02
C MET A 141 -29.55 -8.26 -2.67
N GLN A 142 -30.19 -7.69 -3.69
CA GLN A 142 -29.58 -6.64 -4.53
C GLN A 142 -29.20 -5.38 -3.75
N GLU A 143 -30.04 -4.93 -2.82
CA GLU A 143 -29.77 -3.75 -2.01
C GLU A 143 -28.53 -3.92 -1.13
N GLU A 144 -28.35 -5.09 -0.53
CA GLU A 144 -27.14 -5.43 0.22
C GLU A 144 -25.90 -5.51 -0.67
N PHE A 145 -26.03 -6.09 -1.86
CA PHE A 145 -24.92 -6.12 -2.82
C PHE A 145 -24.45 -4.72 -3.20
N ASP A 146 -25.38 -3.79 -3.41
CA ASP A 146 -25.04 -2.41 -3.73
C ASP A 146 -24.37 -1.70 -2.54
N ALA A 147 -24.81 -1.98 -1.31
CA ALA A 147 -24.17 -1.48 -0.11
C ALA A 147 -22.73 -2.02 0.04
N VAL A 148 -22.52 -3.32 -0.19
CA VAL A 148 -21.18 -3.94 -0.17
C VAL A 148 -20.27 -3.36 -1.24
N LYS A 149 -20.76 -3.17 -2.47
CA LYS A 149 -19.99 -2.54 -3.54
C LYS A 149 -19.54 -1.14 -3.20
N LYS A 150 -20.36 -0.35 -2.50
CA LYS A 150 -19.97 0.98 -1.98
C LYS A 150 -18.94 0.88 -0.85
N ALA A 151 -19.08 -0.11 0.03
CA ALA A 151 -18.21 -0.32 1.19
C ALA A 151 -16.79 -0.75 0.80
N ARG A 152 -16.64 -1.55 -0.26
CA ARG A 152 -15.36 -2.17 -0.67
C ARG A 152 -14.19 -1.19 -0.82
N LYS A 153 -14.46 0.06 -1.21
CA LYS A 153 -13.43 1.10 -1.41
C LYS A 153 -12.69 1.44 -0.11
N ASN A 154 -13.31 1.18 1.04
CA ASN A 154 -12.79 1.50 2.37
C ASN A 154 -12.34 0.24 3.13
N ILE A 155 -12.51 -0.97 2.58
CA ILE A 155 -12.10 -2.21 3.21
C ILE A 155 -10.68 -2.53 2.77
N GLY A 156 -9.75 -2.71 3.71
CA GLY A 156 -8.35 -2.96 3.40
C GLY A 156 -8.16 -4.35 2.79
N SER A 157 -8.51 -5.39 3.55
CA SER A 157 -8.39 -6.79 3.13
C SER A 157 -9.51 -7.62 3.73
N ILE A 158 -9.69 -8.84 3.21
CA ILE A 158 -10.64 -9.79 3.76
C ILE A 158 -9.91 -11.08 4.10
N ILE A 159 -10.20 -11.63 5.27
CA ILE A 159 -9.69 -12.93 5.71
C ILE A 159 -10.88 -13.87 5.86
N THR A 160 -10.79 -15.07 5.32
CA THR A 160 -11.85 -16.06 5.40
C THR A 160 -11.32 -17.48 5.57
N THR A 161 -12.10 -18.29 6.28
CA THR A 161 -11.94 -19.75 6.38
C THR A 161 -12.90 -20.49 5.45
N ASN A 162 -13.70 -19.77 4.65
CA ASN A 162 -14.62 -20.36 3.69
C ASN A 162 -13.89 -20.76 2.41
N TYR A 163 -14.35 -21.85 1.80
CA TYR A 163 -13.78 -22.38 0.56
C TYR A 163 -14.45 -21.82 -0.71
N ASP A 164 -15.70 -21.38 -0.60
CA ASP A 164 -16.51 -20.86 -1.71
C ASP A 164 -15.99 -19.51 -2.26
N GLY A 165 -16.43 -19.11 -3.46
CA GLY A 165 -16.01 -17.88 -4.13
C GLY A 165 -16.86 -16.63 -3.83
N LEU A 166 -17.68 -16.66 -2.76
CA LEU A 166 -18.63 -15.59 -2.45
C LEU A 166 -17.94 -14.24 -2.29
N VAL A 167 -16.90 -14.22 -1.46
CA VAL A 167 -16.24 -12.98 -1.02
C VAL A 167 -15.55 -12.31 -2.21
N GLU A 168 -14.85 -13.09 -3.02
CA GLU A 168 -14.19 -12.65 -4.23
C GLU A 168 -15.19 -12.00 -5.20
N SER A 169 -16.35 -12.63 -5.37
CA SER A 169 -17.40 -12.15 -6.27
C SER A 169 -18.10 -10.90 -5.74
N LEU A 170 -18.37 -10.86 -4.43
CA LEU A 170 -19.14 -9.80 -3.79
C LEU A 170 -18.31 -8.51 -3.63
N PHE A 171 -17.03 -8.64 -3.26
CA PHE A 171 -16.14 -7.50 -3.01
C PHE A 171 -15.23 -7.17 -4.21
N GLU A 172 -15.17 -8.01 -5.24
CA GLU A 172 -14.23 -7.89 -6.38
C GLU A 172 -12.75 -7.87 -5.93
N PHE A 173 -12.44 -8.62 -4.88
CA PHE A 173 -11.07 -8.75 -4.34
C PHE A 173 -10.40 -10.00 -4.89
N SER A 174 -9.06 -10.02 -4.91
CA SER A 174 -8.33 -11.16 -5.47
C SER A 174 -7.99 -12.20 -4.40
N PRO A 175 -8.27 -13.49 -4.64
CA PRO A 175 -7.95 -14.54 -3.69
C PRO A 175 -6.44 -14.78 -3.60
N LEU A 176 -5.98 -15.01 -2.37
CA LEU A 176 -4.66 -15.48 -2.01
C LEU A 176 -4.84 -16.77 -1.22
N VAL A 177 -4.31 -17.87 -1.73
CA VAL A 177 -4.55 -19.22 -1.21
C VAL A 177 -3.21 -19.87 -0.86
N GLY A 178 -3.13 -20.47 0.33
CA GLY A 178 -1.93 -21.17 0.78
C GLY A 178 -0.69 -20.26 0.81
N ASN A 179 0.36 -20.66 0.09
CA ASN A 179 1.64 -19.92 0.07
C ASN A 179 1.54 -18.56 -0.63
N ASP A 180 0.52 -18.34 -1.47
CA ASP A 180 0.33 -17.06 -2.17
C ASP A 180 0.04 -15.91 -1.19
N ILE A 181 -0.30 -16.22 0.06
CA ILE A 181 -0.49 -15.28 1.17
C ILE A 181 0.84 -14.64 1.59
N LEU A 182 1.96 -15.36 1.45
CA LEU A 182 3.26 -14.89 1.90
C LEU A 182 3.76 -13.76 0.99
N LEU A 183 4.18 -12.65 1.59
CA LEU A 183 4.73 -11.47 0.89
C LEU A 183 3.75 -10.81 -0.12
N SER A 184 2.46 -11.14 -0.05
CA SER A 184 1.43 -10.55 -0.88
C SER A 184 1.04 -9.15 -0.40
N ASN A 185 0.50 -8.35 -1.31
CA ASN A 185 -0.15 -7.11 -0.94
C ASN A 185 -1.48 -7.37 -0.22
N PRO A 186 -1.68 -6.88 1.02
CA PRO A 186 -2.94 -7.04 1.72
C PRO A 186 -4.10 -6.27 1.08
N PHE A 187 -3.86 -5.11 0.48
CA PHE A 187 -4.94 -4.25 0.02
C PHE A 187 -5.68 -4.84 -1.19
N GLY A 188 -7.01 -4.97 -1.05
CA GLY A 188 -7.89 -5.52 -2.09
C GLY A 188 -7.75 -7.03 -2.29
N SER A 189 -7.24 -7.75 -1.29
CA SER A 189 -6.99 -9.19 -1.34
C SER A 189 -7.90 -9.97 -0.39
N VAL A 190 -8.22 -11.22 -0.76
CA VAL A 190 -8.96 -12.20 0.07
C VAL A 190 -8.00 -13.30 0.51
N TYR A 191 -7.68 -13.35 1.78
CA TYR A 191 -6.85 -14.36 2.41
C TYR A 191 -7.70 -15.59 2.72
N LYS A 192 -7.49 -16.68 1.98
CA LYS A 192 -8.24 -17.93 2.18
C LYS A 192 -7.41 -18.92 2.97
N ILE A 193 -7.63 -18.87 4.29
CA ILE A 193 -6.78 -19.55 5.27
C ILE A 193 -6.91 -21.07 5.19
N HIS A 194 -8.10 -21.60 4.95
CA HIS A 194 -8.35 -23.04 4.82
C HIS A 194 -8.36 -23.54 3.36
N GLY A 195 -7.84 -22.74 2.43
CA GLY A 195 -7.81 -23.10 1.01
C GLY A 195 -9.03 -22.59 0.22
N CYS A 196 -9.16 -23.06 -1.02
CA CYS A 196 -10.19 -22.60 -1.95
C CYS A 196 -10.78 -23.77 -2.73
N SER A 197 -12.09 -23.70 -3.03
CA SER A 197 -12.76 -24.64 -3.92
C SER A 197 -12.17 -24.70 -5.34
N SER A 198 -11.41 -23.69 -5.77
CA SER A 198 -10.70 -23.72 -7.05
C SER A 198 -9.41 -24.55 -7.03
N LYS A 199 -8.90 -24.91 -5.85
CA LYS A 199 -7.65 -25.68 -5.66
C LYS A 199 -7.87 -26.78 -4.60
N PRO A 200 -8.47 -27.93 -4.98
CA PRO A 200 -8.84 -28.99 -4.04
C PRO A 200 -7.67 -29.51 -3.17
N GLU A 201 -6.45 -29.53 -3.71
CA GLU A 201 -5.24 -29.97 -3.01
C GLU A 201 -4.77 -29.02 -1.89
N GLU A 202 -5.20 -27.75 -1.92
CA GLU A 202 -4.87 -26.74 -0.92
C GLU A 202 -5.95 -26.63 0.18
N ILE A 203 -7.05 -27.38 0.08
CA ILE A 203 -8.11 -27.39 1.11
C ILE A 203 -7.59 -28.02 2.41
N ILE A 204 -7.87 -27.35 3.52
CA ILE A 204 -7.58 -27.80 4.88
C ILE A 204 -8.89 -28.17 5.57
N ILE A 205 -9.10 -29.47 5.82
CA ILE A 205 -10.36 -29.95 6.39
C ILE A 205 -10.19 -31.14 7.34
N ASN A 206 -9.24 -32.04 7.12
CA ASN A 206 -9.01 -33.22 7.95
C ASN A 206 -7.83 -33.04 8.94
N GLU A 207 -7.63 -33.97 9.86
CA GLU A 207 -6.60 -33.85 10.91
C GLU A 207 -5.18 -33.73 10.34
N LEU A 208 -4.86 -34.49 9.28
CA LEU A 208 -3.55 -34.42 8.61
C LEU A 208 -3.30 -33.06 7.95
N ASP A 209 -4.35 -32.43 7.42
CA ASP A 209 -4.24 -31.09 6.84
C ASP A 209 -3.92 -30.06 7.90
N TYR A 210 -4.61 -30.10 9.04
CA TYR A 210 -4.36 -29.18 10.15
C TYR A 210 -2.92 -29.34 10.69
N VAL A 211 -2.43 -30.57 10.83
CA VAL A 211 -1.03 -30.83 11.24
C VAL A 211 -0.04 -30.25 10.23
N LYS A 212 -0.26 -30.46 8.93
CA LYS A 212 0.61 -29.88 7.88
C LYS A 212 0.51 -28.36 7.85
N PHE A 213 -0.69 -27.83 8.06
CA PHE A 213 -0.96 -26.41 8.05
C PHE A 213 -0.24 -25.70 9.19
N GLU A 214 -0.28 -26.24 10.41
CA GLU A 214 0.35 -25.62 11.58
C GLU A 214 1.84 -25.34 11.38
N THR A 215 2.57 -26.26 10.73
CA THR A 215 3.99 -26.06 10.38
C THR A 215 4.23 -24.97 9.32
N LYS A 216 3.26 -24.72 8.44
CA LYS A 216 3.33 -23.67 7.39
C LYS A 216 2.72 -22.35 7.85
N TYR A 217 1.95 -22.35 8.94
CA TYR A 217 1.11 -21.25 9.36
C TYR A 217 1.85 -20.16 10.14
N GLU A 218 3.08 -20.41 10.63
CA GLU A 218 3.80 -19.45 11.47
C GLU A 218 3.90 -18.04 10.85
N LEU A 219 4.22 -17.96 9.56
CA LEU A 219 4.32 -16.68 8.85
C LEU A 219 2.97 -16.02 8.60
N ILE A 220 1.94 -16.81 8.24
CA ILE A 220 0.57 -16.30 8.06
C ILE A 220 0.05 -15.75 9.39
N ARG A 221 0.27 -16.48 10.49
CA ARG A 221 -0.08 -16.05 11.84
C ARG A 221 0.63 -14.75 12.23
N ALA A 222 1.93 -14.62 11.95
CA ALA A 222 2.67 -13.39 12.20
C ALA A 222 2.09 -12.19 11.44
N GLN A 223 1.74 -12.39 10.16
CA GLN A 223 1.08 -11.36 9.36
C GLN A 223 -0.30 -11.00 9.93
N MET A 224 -1.11 -11.99 10.35
CA MET A 224 -2.41 -11.74 10.97
C MET A 224 -2.30 -10.97 12.29
N ILE A 225 -1.33 -11.30 13.14
CA ILE A 225 -1.06 -10.56 14.39
C ILE A 225 -0.75 -9.10 14.08
N SER A 226 0.09 -8.84 13.06
CA SER A 226 0.41 -7.47 12.62
C SER A 226 -0.85 -6.73 12.13
N LEU A 227 -1.68 -7.38 11.31
CA LEU A 227 -2.94 -6.80 10.83
C LEU A 227 -3.90 -6.46 11.98
N PHE A 228 -4.05 -7.34 12.97
CA PHE A 228 -4.93 -7.13 14.13
C PHE A 228 -4.44 -6.00 15.04
N ALA A 229 -3.14 -5.74 15.09
CA ALA A 229 -2.57 -4.66 15.88
C ALA A 229 -2.73 -3.27 15.22
N HIS A 230 -2.75 -3.22 13.88
CA HIS A 230 -2.70 -1.95 13.13
C HIS A 230 -4.01 -1.55 12.44
N ASN A 231 -4.97 -2.46 12.31
CA ASN A 231 -6.21 -2.23 11.57
C ASN A 231 -7.44 -2.51 12.44
N PRO A 232 -8.57 -1.80 12.20
CA PRO A 232 -9.86 -2.24 12.68
C PRO A 232 -10.23 -3.61 12.11
N ILE A 233 -10.76 -4.50 12.92
CA ILE A 233 -11.16 -5.85 12.54
C ILE A 233 -12.66 -6.01 12.76
N ILE A 234 -13.39 -6.38 11.70
CA ILE A 234 -14.83 -6.65 11.76
C ILE A 234 -15.08 -8.13 11.48
N PHE A 235 -15.55 -8.88 12.47
CA PHE A 235 -15.93 -10.29 12.32
C PHE A 235 -17.36 -10.40 11.84
N ILE A 236 -17.59 -11.11 10.73
CA ILE A 236 -18.93 -11.26 10.12
C ILE A 236 -19.20 -12.73 9.84
N GLY A 237 -20.32 -13.25 10.39
CA GLY A 237 -20.71 -14.65 10.18
C GLY A 237 -19.66 -15.64 10.67
N TYR A 238 -18.84 -15.22 11.63
CA TYR A 238 -17.71 -15.97 12.16
C TYR A 238 -17.96 -16.33 13.63
N SER A 239 -17.62 -17.55 14.03
CA SER A 239 -17.74 -17.94 15.44
C SER A 239 -16.53 -17.46 16.23
N ILE A 240 -16.75 -16.59 17.21
CA ILE A 240 -15.70 -16.14 18.13
C ILE A 240 -15.15 -17.28 19.01
N THR A 241 -15.81 -18.44 19.02
CA THR A 241 -15.36 -19.64 19.73
C THR A 241 -14.24 -20.40 19.00
N ASP A 242 -13.92 -20.05 17.76
CA ASP A 242 -12.86 -20.66 16.97
C ASP A 242 -11.49 -20.57 17.67
N SER A 243 -10.80 -21.70 17.81
CA SER A 243 -9.53 -21.80 18.53
C SER A 243 -8.40 -21.00 17.87
N ASN A 244 -8.37 -20.90 16.54
CA ASN A 244 -7.33 -20.17 15.81
C ASN A 244 -7.48 -18.67 16.04
N ILE A 245 -8.71 -18.14 16.02
CA ILE A 245 -8.96 -16.73 16.27
C ILE A 245 -8.76 -16.38 17.73
N ARG A 246 -9.23 -17.22 18.66
CA ARG A 246 -8.94 -17.04 20.09
C ARG A 246 -7.45 -17.01 20.36
N ALA A 247 -6.66 -17.86 19.70
CA ALA A 247 -5.20 -17.84 19.82
C ALA A 247 -4.57 -16.54 19.30
N ILE A 248 -5.03 -16.01 18.16
CA ILE A 248 -4.54 -14.74 17.61
C ILE A 248 -4.91 -13.55 18.49
N LEU A 249 -6.19 -13.45 18.89
CA LEU A 249 -6.66 -12.42 19.81
C LEU A 249 -5.87 -12.47 21.11
N LYS A 250 -5.71 -13.65 21.70
CA LYS A 250 -4.93 -13.85 22.92
C LYS A 250 -3.50 -13.34 22.72
N THR A 251 -2.86 -13.72 21.62
CA THR A 251 -1.49 -13.26 21.31
C THR A 251 -1.41 -11.74 21.25
N VAL A 252 -2.31 -11.06 20.51
CA VAL A 252 -2.32 -9.59 20.37
C VAL A 252 -2.48 -8.89 21.73
N PHE A 253 -3.39 -9.39 22.56
CA PHE A 253 -3.71 -8.77 23.84
C PHE A 253 -2.77 -9.17 24.98
N ASP A 254 -2.08 -10.31 24.89
CA ASP A 254 -1.01 -10.69 25.84
C ASP A 254 0.20 -9.73 25.71
N TYR A 255 0.42 -9.12 24.53
CA TYR A 255 1.50 -8.15 24.30
C TYR A 255 1.15 -6.71 24.69
N VAL A 256 -0.09 -6.43 25.13
CA VAL A 256 -0.56 -5.07 25.40
C VAL A 256 -1.21 -4.99 26.77
N ASP A 257 -0.80 -4.01 27.58
CA ASP A 257 -1.53 -3.69 28.80
C ASP A 257 -2.93 -3.14 28.44
N LEU A 258 -3.97 -3.91 28.76
CA LEU A 258 -5.37 -3.58 28.47
C LEU A 258 -5.82 -2.25 29.11
N ASN A 259 -5.19 -1.83 30.21
CA ASN A 259 -5.54 -0.59 30.89
C ASN A 259 -4.83 0.64 30.28
N SER A 260 -3.80 0.43 29.47
CA SER A 260 -3.09 1.48 28.76
C SER A 260 -3.96 2.14 27.67
N GLU A 261 -3.58 3.34 27.24
CA GLU A 261 -4.25 4.00 26.11
C GLU A 261 -4.16 3.19 24.81
N ILE A 262 -3.05 2.47 24.62
CA ILE A 262 -2.84 1.60 23.46
C ILE A 262 -3.79 0.40 23.52
N GLY A 263 -3.93 -0.24 24.68
CA GLY A 263 -4.87 -1.33 24.92
C GLY A 263 -6.31 -0.93 24.63
N LYS A 264 -6.74 0.23 25.13
CA LYS A 264 -8.08 0.78 24.85
C LYS A 264 -8.31 1.10 23.37
N LYS A 265 -7.29 1.60 22.67
CA LYS A 265 -7.36 1.83 21.20
C LYS A 265 -7.52 0.51 20.44
N ILE A 266 -6.77 -0.50 20.82
CA ILE A 266 -6.85 -1.84 20.20
C ILE A 266 -8.22 -2.47 20.47
N GLN A 267 -8.77 -2.39 21.69
CA GLN A 267 -10.13 -2.89 21.98
C GLN A 267 -11.20 -2.23 21.10
N LYS A 268 -11.12 -0.91 20.90
CA LYS A 268 -12.02 -0.15 20.01
C LYS A 268 -11.96 -0.57 18.55
N ASN A 269 -10.89 -1.24 18.13
CA ASN A 269 -10.71 -1.67 16.75
C ASN A 269 -11.47 -2.97 16.43
N PHE A 270 -11.99 -3.71 17.41
CA PHE A 270 -12.68 -4.98 17.17
C PHE A 270 -14.20 -4.84 17.23
N LEU A 271 -14.87 -5.31 16.17
CA LEU A 271 -16.32 -5.37 16.06
C LEU A 271 -16.78 -6.76 15.66
N LEU A 272 -17.61 -7.40 16.47
CA LEU A 272 -18.27 -8.67 16.17
C LEU A 272 -19.68 -8.43 15.66
N ILE A 273 -20.01 -8.95 14.49
CA ILE A 273 -21.35 -8.92 13.92
C ILE A 273 -22.03 -10.27 14.16
N GLU A 274 -23.07 -10.24 14.99
CA GLU A 274 -23.89 -11.41 15.30
C GLU A 274 -25.23 -11.29 14.54
N TYR A 275 -25.48 -12.23 13.64
CA TYR A 275 -26.76 -12.28 12.92
C TYR A 275 -27.87 -12.74 13.87
N LEU A 276 -28.97 -11.98 13.91
CA LEU A 276 -30.21 -12.37 14.57
C LEU A 276 -31.38 -12.01 13.66
N GLU A 277 -32.11 -13.02 13.19
CA GLU A 277 -33.20 -12.85 12.21
C GLU A 277 -34.24 -11.81 12.67
N GLY A 278 -34.53 -10.83 11.82
CA GLY A 278 -35.51 -9.77 12.09
C GLY A 278 -35.04 -8.64 13.01
N GLU A 279 -33.88 -8.76 13.66
CA GLU A 279 -33.30 -7.72 14.51
C GLU A 279 -32.76 -6.58 13.64
N LYS A 280 -33.23 -5.35 13.84
CA LYS A 280 -32.78 -4.18 13.04
C LYS A 280 -31.93 -3.19 13.83
N SER A 281 -31.48 -3.59 15.02
CA SER A 281 -30.60 -2.78 15.84
C SER A 281 -29.37 -2.31 15.06
N VAL A 282 -28.98 -1.07 15.35
CA VAL A 282 -27.74 -0.44 14.89
C VAL A 282 -26.85 -0.07 16.08
N GLU A 283 -27.16 -0.61 17.26
CA GLU A 283 -26.46 -0.33 18.50
C GLU A 283 -25.29 -1.30 18.70
N VAL A 284 -24.12 -0.73 18.89
CA VAL A 284 -22.89 -1.41 19.27
C VAL A 284 -22.80 -1.42 20.79
N THR A 285 -22.61 -2.60 21.36
CA THR A 285 -22.47 -2.85 22.79
C THR A 285 -21.16 -3.56 23.11
N ASP A 286 -20.73 -3.49 24.36
CA ASP A 286 -19.59 -4.26 24.85
C ASP A 286 -19.89 -5.78 24.83
N TYR A 287 -18.86 -6.59 24.55
CA TYR A 287 -18.91 -8.04 24.60
C TYR A 287 -17.62 -8.59 25.21
N ASP A 288 -17.75 -9.36 26.28
CA ASP A 288 -16.63 -9.98 26.99
C ASP A 288 -16.32 -11.37 26.42
N ILE A 289 -15.06 -11.59 26.06
CA ILE A 289 -14.52 -12.86 25.58
C ILE A 289 -13.56 -13.41 26.64
N ASP A 290 -13.81 -14.63 27.09
CA ASP A 290 -12.84 -15.39 27.89
C ASP A 290 -11.83 -16.09 26.96
N LEU A 291 -10.54 -15.82 27.14
CA LEU A 291 -9.44 -16.46 26.41
C LEU A 291 -8.61 -17.41 27.28
N GLY A 292 -9.23 -18.09 28.24
CA GLY A 292 -8.58 -19.10 29.06
C GLY A 292 -7.66 -18.48 30.11
N GLY A 293 -8.17 -17.46 30.82
CA GLY A 293 -7.47 -16.75 31.89
C GLY A 293 -7.37 -15.23 31.70
N THR A 294 -7.56 -14.74 30.48
CA THR A 294 -7.63 -13.31 30.15
C THR A 294 -9.02 -12.99 29.60
N ASN A 295 -9.76 -12.10 30.28
CA ASN A 295 -11.03 -11.59 29.78
C ASN A 295 -10.79 -10.31 28.98
N ILE A 296 -11.29 -10.30 27.74
CA ILE A 296 -11.10 -9.20 26.80
C ILE A 296 -12.45 -8.63 26.42
N ARG A 297 -12.58 -7.31 26.51
CA ARG A 297 -13.76 -6.59 26.06
C ARG A 297 -13.58 -6.11 24.63
N ILE A 298 -14.45 -6.56 23.75
CA ILE A 298 -14.57 -6.07 22.37
C ILE A 298 -15.96 -5.48 22.16
N ASN A 299 -16.22 -5.01 20.94
CA ASN A 299 -17.52 -4.43 20.57
C ASN A 299 -18.34 -5.44 19.77
N LYS A 300 -19.66 -5.42 19.94
CA LYS A 300 -20.60 -6.32 19.27
C LYS A 300 -21.79 -5.55 18.72
N LEU A 301 -22.22 -5.90 17.51
CA LEU A 301 -23.47 -5.50 16.91
C LEU A 301 -24.28 -6.76 16.61
N GLN A 302 -25.46 -6.89 17.20
CA GLN A 302 -26.40 -7.96 16.87
C GLN A 302 -27.49 -7.41 15.94
N THR A 303 -27.54 -7.89 14.70
CA THR A 303 -28.42 -7.32 13.67
C THR A 303 -28.63 -8.25 12.46
N ASP A 304 -29.77 -8.08 11.80
CA ASP A 304 -30.10 -8.51 10.43
C ASP A 304 -29.98 -7.33 9.44
N ASN A 305 -29.81 -6.10 9.93
CA ASN A 305 -29.66 -4.91 9.09
C ASN A 305 -28.21 -4.73 8.61
N PHE A 306 -27.77 -5.63 7.72
CA PHE A 306 -26.43 -5.60 7.13
C PHE A 306 -26.19 -4.37 6.25
N ILE A 307 -27.26 -3.79 5.68
CA ILE A 307 -27.17 -2.55 4.90
C ILE A 307 -26.57 -1.42 5.74
N SER A 308 -27.08 -1.18 6.95
CA SER A 308 -26.55 -0.12 7.82
C SER A 308 -25.08 -0.32 8.21
N LEU A 309 -24.63 -1.58 8.36
CA LEU A 309 -23.22 -1.89 8.57
C LEU A 309 -22.36 -1.51 7.36
N PHE A 310 -22.75 -1.94 6.16
CA PHE A 310 -21.96 -1.65 4.95
C PHE A 310 -22.02 -0.17 4.56
N GLU A 311 -23.13 0.52 4.80
CA GLU A 311 -23.23 1.96 4.63
C GLU A 311 -22.31 2.72 5.60
N ALA A 312 -22.22 2.29 6.86
CA ALA A 312 -21.28 2.86 7.83
C ALA A 312 -19.83 2.73 7.32
N ILE A 313 -19.43 1.56 6.83
CA ILE A 313 -18.10 1.34 6.24
C ILE A 313 -17.89 2.20 4.97
N ALA A 314 -18.91 2.30 4.11
CA ALA A 314 -18.84 3.11 2.89
C ALA A 314 -18.69 4.61 3.16
N SER A 315 -19.15 5.08 4.32
CA SER A 315 -19.07 6.47 4.76
C SER A 315 -17.74 6.87 5.42
N LEU A 316 -16.83 5.90 5.63
CA LEU A 316 -15.48 6.20 6.13
C LEU A 316 -14.77 7.20 5.23
N ASN A 317 -14.27 8.28 5.83
CA ASN A 317 -13.52 9.33 5.16
C ASN A 317 -12.02 9.00 5.13
N LEU A 318 -11.67 7.96 4.37
CA LEU A 318 -10.27 7.59 4.12
C LEU A 318 -9.72 8.37 2.91
N PRO A 319 -8.44 8.78 2.92
CA PRO A 319 -7.91 9.70 1.92
C PRO A 319 -7.76 9.08 0.53
N ILE A 320 -7.63 7.76 0.43
CA ILE A 320 -7.42 7.01 -0.81
C ILE A 320 -8.32 5.79 -0.79
N SER A 321 -8.73 5.25 -1.94
CA SER A 321 -9.44 3.98 -1.98
C SER A 321 -8.48 2.79 -1.85
N THR A 322 -8.93 1.69 -1.26
CA THR A 322 -8.19 0.41 -1.25
C THR A 322 -7.73 0.00 -2.64
N MET A 323 -8.58 0.20 -3.65
CA MET A 323 -8.30 -0.21 -5.03
C MET A 323 -7.15 0.61 -5.63
N ASP A 324 -7.05 1.90 -5.29
CA ASP A 324 -5.96 2.74 -5.77
C ASP A 324 -4.66 2.45 -5.01
N ILE A 325 -4.72 2.19 -3.70
CA ILE A 325 -3.56 1.69 -2.94
C ILE A 325 -3.01 0.41 -3.58
N ARG A 326 -3.89 -0.53 -3.92
CA ARG A 326 -3.52 -1.78 -4.58
C ARG A 326 -2.80 -1.54 -5.91
N LYS A 327 -3.28 -0.61 -6.75
CA LYS A 327 -2.62 -0.22 -8.01
C LYS A 327 -1.23 0.35 -7.75
N VAL A 328 -1.11 1.30 -6.81
CA VAL A 328 0.17 1.92 -6.41
C VAL A 328 1.17 0.86 -5.96
N GLN A 329 0.77 -0.06 -5.09
CA GLN A 329 1.66 -1.11 -4.60
C GLN A 329 2.09 -2.10 -5.69
N SER A 330 1.22 -2.37 -6.68
CA SER A 330 1.63 -3.16 -7.86
C SER A 330 2.77 -2.49 -8.61
N ILE A 331 2.70 -1.17 -8.78
CA ILE A 331 3.73 -0.38 -9.46
C ILE A 331 5.01 -0.36 -8.62
N VAL A 332 4.91 -0.21 -7.31
CA VAL A 332 6.07 -0.32 -6.39
C VAL A 332 6.74 -1.70 -6.49
N LYS A 333 5.94 -2.77 -6.59
CA LYS A 333 6.47 -4.12 -6.80
C LYS A 333 7.25 -4.23 -8.11
N ASP A 334 6.74 -3.63 -9.18
CA ASP A 334 7.40 -3.64 -10.48
C ASP A 334 8.67 -2.76 -10.48
N ILE A 335 8.70 -1.66 -9.68
CA ILE A 335 9.93 -0.89 -9.42
C ILE A 335 11.00 -1.78 -8.79
N TYR A 336 10.65 -2.60 -7.78
CA TYR A 336 11.61 -3.52 -7.16
C TYR A 336 12.08 -4.65 -8.09
N ARG A 337 11.25 -5.06 -9.06
CA ARG A 337 11.61 -6.10 -10.05
C ARG A 337 12.61 -5.60 -11.08
N GLY A 338 12.68 -4.29 -11.32
CA GLY A 338 13.58 -3.70 -12.32
C GLY A 338 13.06 -3.83 -13.75
N ALA A 339 13.98 -3.81 -14.73
CA ALA A 339 13.62 -3.85 -16.14
C ALA A 339 13.06 -5.22 -16.56
N ASP A 340 12.04 -5.21 -17.42
CA ASP A 340 11.52 -6.43 -18.04
C ASP A 340 12.52 -7.05 -19.04
N LYS A 341 12.15 -8.18 -19.63
CA LYS A 341 12.98 -8.93 -20.59
C LYS A 341 13.33 -8.13 -21.85
N HIS A 342 12.63 -7.02 -22.11
CA HIS A 342 12.82 -6.13 -23.23
C HIS A 342 13.55 -4.83 -22.83
N GLY A 343 14.00 -4.72 -21.57
CA GLY A 343 14.71 -3.55 -21.05
C GLY A 343 13.79 -2.41 -20.62
N ASN A 344 12.47 -2.59 -20.58
CA ASN A 344 11.55 -1.56 -20.12
C ASN A 344 11.46 -1.56 -18.60
N SER A 345 11.65 -0.41 -17.96
CA SER A 345 11.51 -0.24 -16.52
C SER A 345 10.57 0.92 -16.20
N ILE A 346 10.00 0.89 -14.98
CA ILE A 346 9.25 2.02 -14.45
C ILE A 346 10.23 3.17 -14.19
N LYS A 347 9.93 4.32 -14.78
CA LYS A 347 10.63 5.58 -14.49
C LYS A 347 9.95 6.26 -13.31
N VAL A 348 10.72 6.62 -12.29
CA VAL A 348 10.22 7.29 -11.08
C VAL A 348 10.90 8.65 -10.97
N HIS A 349 10.11 9.71 -10.92
CA HIS A 349 10.60 11.05 -10.65
C HIS A 349 10.08 11.50 -9.28
N VAL A 350 11.00 11.90 -8.41
CA VAL A 350 10.68 12.44 -7.08
C VAL A 350 11.17 13.89 -7.03
N ASP A 351 10.34 14.79 -6.50
CA ASP A 351 10.73 16.17 -6.23
C ASP A 351 11.74 16.18 -5.08
N HIS A 352 12.87 16.87 -5.23
CA HIS A 352 13.90 16.93 -4.17
C HIS A 352 13.45 17.66 -2.91
N ASN A 353 12.46 18.54 -3.05
CA ASN A 353 11.87 19.23 -1.93
C ASN A 353 10.66 18.48 -1.37
N ILE A 354 10.47 17.20 -1.72
CA ILE A 354 9.32 16.40 -1.24
C ILE A 354 9.20 16.41 0.28
N ASP A 355 10.34 16.46 0.99
CA ASP A 355 10.41 16.48 2.45
C ASP A 355 9.96 17.81 3.06
N ASN A 356 9.95 18.90 2.28
CA ASN A 356 9.44 20.21 2.71
C ASN A 356 7.91 20.31 2.65
N TYR A 357 7.24 19.37 1.99
CA TYR A 357 5.77 19.34 1.93
C TYR A 357 5.21 18.54 3.12
N ASN A 358 4.13 19.05 3.71
CA ASN A 358 3.34 18.25 4.64
C ASN A 358 2.69 17.09 3.88
N ASN A 359 2.38 15.99 4.58
CA ASN A 359 1.76 14.84 3.93
C ASN A 359 0.43 15.16 3.22
N GLY A 360 -0.33 16.16 3.70
CA GLY A 360 -1.57 16.60 3.05
C GLY A 360 -1.37 17.34 1.72
N ASP A 361 -0.16 17.86 1.47
CA ASP A 361 0.19 18.60 0.25
C ASP A 361 0.87 17.69 -0.80
N LYS A 362 1.20 16.46 -0.44
CA LYS A 362 1.86 15.49 -1.32
C LYS A 362 0.83 14.84 -2.25
N VAL A 363 1.15 14.82 -3.55
CA VAL A 363 0.35 14.14 -4.58
C VAL A 363 1.22 13.10 -5.27
N LEU A 364 0.71 11.86 -5.35
CA LEU A 364 1.31 10.81 -6.17
C LEU A 364 0.49 10.65 -7.45
N ALA A 365 1.10 10.97 -8.59
CA ALA A 365 0.51 10.78 -9.92
C ALA A 365 1.19 9.61 -10.63
N ILE A 366 0.40 8.71 -11.20
CA ILE A 366 0.88 7.55 -11.96
C ILE A 366 0.14 7.54 -13.30
N GLY A 367 0.90 7.53 -14.39
CA GLY A 367 0.38 7.44 -15.75
C GLY A 367 1.49 7.26 -16.77
N ALA A 368 1.13 7.21 -18.06
CA ALA A 368 2.13 7.28 -19.12
C ALA A 368 2.88 8.62 -19.03
N VAL A 369 4.18 8.63 -19.34
CA VAL A 369 5.04 9.84 -19.28
C VAL A 369 4.41 11.01 -20.05
N SER A 370 3.77 10.75 -21.18
CA SER A 370 3.06 11.76 -22.00
C SER A 370 1.77 12.32 -21.37
N THR A 371 1.18 11.60 -20.40
CA THR A 371 -0.08 11.96 -19.75
C THR A 371 0.10 12.60 -18.37
N VAL A 372 1.23 12.35 -17.71
CA VAL A 372 1.59 13.03 -16.45
C VAL A 372 2.06 14.43 -16.81
N LYS A 373 1.12 15.37 -16.88
CA LYS A 373 1.45 16.78 -17.13
C LYS A 373 2.09 17.38 -15.87
N TYR A 374 3.36 17.73 -15.97
CA TYR A 374 4.06 18.56 -14.99
C TYR A 374 3.58 20.02 -15.11
N THR A 375 2.35 20.31 -14.67
CA THR A 375 1.69 21.58 -15.04
C THR A 375 2.22 22.82 -14.31
N HIS A 376 3.13 22.72 -13.34
CA HIS A 376 3.45 23.86 -12.47
C HIS A 376 4.92 23.98 -12.04
N LYS A 377 5.88 23.68 -12.92
CA LYS A 377 7.29 24.02 -12.63
C LYS A 377 7.57 25.50 -12.93
N LYS A 378 8.28 26.15 -12.02
CA LYS A 378 8.76 27.53 -12.16
C LYS A 378 10.24 27.53 -12.50
N THR A 379 10.73 28.64 -13.03
CA THR A 379 12.15 28.88 -13.32
C THR A 379 13.06 28.56 -12.13
N ALA A 380 12.60 28.83 -10.90
CA ALA A 380 13.33 28.56 -9.67
C ALA A 380 13.60 27.06 -9.44
N ASP A 381 12.70 26.17 -9.88
CA ASP A 381 12.82 24.72 -9.68
C ASP A 381 13.98 24.17 -10.54
N PHE A 382 14.06 24.60 -11.80
CA PHE A 382 15.16 24.27 -12.72
C PHE A 382 16.52 24.78 -12.23
N ILE A 383 16.53 25.97 -11.61
CA ILE A 383 17.75 26.57 -11.05
C ILE A 383 18.21 25.80 -9.83
N SER A 384 17.28 25.44 -8.94
CA SER A 384 17.58 24.63 -7.74
C SER A 384 18.08 23.24 -8.11
N ASP A 385 17.49 22.63 -9.14
CA ASP A 385 17.77 21.26 -9.54
C ASP A 385 18.86 21.14 -10.61
N TYR A 386 19.48 22.25 -11.04
CA TYR A 386 20.35 22.30 -12.21
C TYR A 386 21.40 21.19 -12.24
N PHE A 387 22.22 21.05 -11.19
CA PHE A 387 23.29 20.04 -11.16
C PHE A 387 22.75 18.61 -11.22
N ARG A 388 21.58 18.36 -10.62
CA ARG A 388 20.92 17.05 -10.67
C ARG A 388 20.48 16.71 -12.08
N ILE A 389 19.77 17.64 -12.71
CA ILE A 389 19.25 17.48 -14.08
C ILE A 389 20.40 17.16 -15.05
N ILE A 390 21.53 17.86 -14.93
CA ILE A 390 22.70 17.64 -15.80
C ILE A 390 23.36 16.28 -15.56
N VAL A 391 23.49 15.84 -14.30
CA VAL A 391 24.11 14.56 -13.93
C VAL A 391 23.21 13.36 -14.30
N GLU A 392 21.91 13.46 -14.05
CA GLU A 392 20.95 12.38 -14.29
C GLU A 392 20.48 12.27 -15.75
N ASP A 393 20.83 13.23 -16.60
CA ASP A 393 20.37 13.29 -18.00
C ASP A 393 18.83 13.28 -18.11
N ASP A 394 18.13 13.97 -17.19
CA ASP A 394 16.66 13.96 -17.10
C ASP A 394 16.01 14.83 -18.18
N LYS A 395 16.01 14.31 -19.42
CA LYS A 395 15.42 14.97 -20.59
C LYS A 395 13.94 15.28 -20.43
N ALA A 396 13.19 14.41 -19.75
CA ALA A 396 11.76 14.62 -19.51
C ALA A 396 11.51 15.85 -18.64
N TYR A 397 12.39 16.12 -17.66
CA TYR A 397 12.32 17.34 -16.86
C TYR A 397 12.65 18.58 -17.70
N ILE A 398 13.68 18.49 -18.56
CA ILE A 398 14.09 19.60 -19.44
C ILE A 398 13.00 19.93 -20.47
N ASP A 399 12.29 18.94 -21.00
CA ASP A 399 11.19 19.13 -21.97
C ASP A 399 10.08 20.04 -21.44
N VAL A 400 9.88 20.09 -20.10
CA VAL A 400 8.88 20.95 -19.46
C VAL A 400 9.22 22.44 -19.60
N ILE A 401 10.47 22.82 -19.86
CA ILE A 401 10.92 24.23 -19.98
C ILE A 401 10.10 24.98 -21.03
N ASP A 402 9.65 24.30 -22.09
CA ASP A 402 8.84 24.94 -23.14
C ASP A 402 7.56 25.59 -22.59
N GLN A 403 7.01 25.02 -21.52
CA GLN A 403 5.79 25.50 -20.85
C GLN A 403 6.04 26.56 -19.75
N VAL A 404 7.30 26.82 -19.38
CA VAL A 404 7.67 27.68 -18.24
C VAL A 404 7.90 29.12 -18.66
N TYR A 405 7.15 30.11 -18.16
CA TYR A 405 7.47 31.51 -18.48
C TYR A 405 8.79 31.95 -17.83
N ILE A 406 9.79 32.31 -18.65
CA ILE A 406 11.06 32.89 -18.23
C ILE A 406 10.99 34.39 -18.52
N ALA A 407 11.09 35.24 -17.50
CA ALA A 407 11.00 36.68 -17.73
C ALA A 407 12.27 37.20 -18.44
N PRO A 408 12.19 38.21 -19.33
CA PRO A 408 13.37 38.75 -20.01
C PRO A 408 14.45 39.30 -19.07
N SER A 409 14.10 39.72 -17.85
CA SER A 409 15.07 40.15 -16.82
C SER A 409 15.68 39.01 -16.01
N GLU A 410 15.17 37.79 -16.16
CA GLU A 410 15.54 36.63 -15.36
C GLU A 410 16.82 35.96 -15.88
N TRP A 411 17.67 35.52 -14.95
CA TRP A 411 18.90 34.78 -15.23
C TRP A 411 18.59 33.28 -15.18
N PHE A 412 18.85 32.57 -16.28
CA PHE A 412 18.50 31.15 -16.45
C PHE A 412 19.63 30.35 -17.14
N PRO A 413 20.05 29.18 -16.61
CA PRO A 413 21.12 28.39 -17.21
C PRO A 413 20.62 27.58 -18.41
N ALA A 414 20.74 28.13 -19.62
CA ALA A 414 20.18 27.53 -20.84
C ALA A 414 21.17 26.65 -21.62
N TYR A 415 22.48 26.75 -21.38
CA TYR A 415 23.49 26.12 -22.24
C TYR A 415 23.50 24.61 -22.09
N ARG A 416 23.75 24.09 -20.88
CA ARG A 416 23.80 22.65 -20.65
C ARG A 416 22.44 21.98 -20.91
N PHE A 417 21.33 22.65 -20.61
CA PHE A 417 19.99 22.14 -20.95
C PHE A 417 19.80 22.01 -22.47
N SER A 418 20.27 22.99 -23.26
CA SER A 418 20.16 22.94 -24.72
C SER A 418 21.05 21.87 -25.37
N GLU A 419 22.20 21.52 -24.75
CA GLU A 419 23.06 20.42 -25.23
C GLU A 419 22.35 19.07 -25.05
N LYS A 420 21.55 18.96 -23.99
CA LYS A 420 20.83 17.74 -23.61
C LYS A 420 19.53 17.55 -24.40
N CYS A 421 18.81 18.65 -24.65
CA CYS A 421 17.58 18.71 -25.44
C CYS A 421 17.69 19.76 -26.55
N PRO A 422 18.36 19.44 -27.68
CA PRO A 422 18.60 20.40 -28.76
C PRO A 422 17.32 20.84 -29.48
N ASP A 423 16.27 20.02 -29.45
CA ASP A 423 15.01 20.23 -30.16
C ASP A 423 14.10 21.30 -29.53
N ILE A 424 14.43 21.80 -28.32
CA ILE A 424 13.63 22.82 -27.63
C ILE A 424 14.02 24.21 -28.13
N GLU A 425 13.19 24.79 -29.01
CA GLU A 425 13.43 26.10 -29.63
C GLU A 425 13.62 27.22 -28.59
N LYS A 426 12.85 27.17 -27.51
CA LYS A 426 12.94 28.14 -26.40
C LYS A 426 14.31 28.18 -25.74
N LEU A 427 14.95 27.03 -25.54
CA LEU A 427 16.29 26.96 -24.97
C LEU A 427 17.33 27.59 -25.92
N GLN A 428 17.16 27.43 -27.23
CA GLN A 428 18.06 28.06 -28.20
C GLN A 428 17.97 29.59 -28.17
N ASN A 429 16.76 30.13 -27.99
CA ASN A 429 16.56 31.57 -27.82
C ASN A 429 17.17 32.07 -26.50
N GLU A 430 16.91 31.37 -25.39
CA GLU A 430 17.47 31.71 -24.08
C GLU A 430 19.01 31.72 -24.07
N LYS A 431 19.69 30.78 -24.73
CA LYS A 431 21.17 30.80 -24.83
C LYS A 431 21.72 32.15 -25.31
N ARG A 432 21.08 32.72 -26.34
CA ARG A 432 21.50 33.99 -26.96
C ARG A 432 21.24 35.17 -26.02
N GLU A 433 20.09 35.18 -25.36
CA GLU A 433 19.74 36.21 -24.39
C GLU A 433 20.67 36.17 -23.17
N GLN A 434 20.91 34.99 -22.61
CA GLN A 434 21.74 34.82 -21.41
C GLN A 434 23.20 35.16 -21.70
N CYS A 435 23.73 34.81 -22.90
CA CYS A 435 25.05 35.27 -23.35
C CYS A 435 25.15 36.81 -23.35
N SER A 436 24.17 37.45 -23.97
CA SER A 436 24.12 38.91 -24.07
C SER A 436 24.03 39.56 -22.68
N LYS A 437 23.26 38.97 -21.75
CA LYS A 437 23.17 39.40 -20.35
C LYS A 437 24.51 39.27 -19.62
N ILE A 438 25.19 38.12 -19.74
CA ILE A 438 26.52 37.89 -19.15
C ILE A 438 27.52 38.93 -19.64
N ILE A 439 27.67 39.06 -20.97
CA ILE A 439 28.63 39.99 -21.58
C ILE A 439 28.32 41.44 -21.20
N LYS A 440 27.04 41.85 -21.28
CA LYS A 440 26.62 43.20 -20.90
C LYS A 440 26.94 43.49 -19.43
N TYR A 441 26.61 42.56 -18.53
CA TYR A 441 26.86 42.74 -17.10
C TYR A 441 28.35 42.91 -16.79
N ILE A 442 29.21 42.10 -17.43
CA ILE A 442 30.67 42.20 -17.26
C ILE A 442 31.22 43.50 -17.86
N THR A 443 30.77 43.86 -19.06
CA THR A 443 31.24 45.06 -19.78
C THR A 443 30.86 46.33 -19.03
N THR A 444 29.62 46.46 -18.58
CA THR A 444 29.14 47.63 -17.81
C THR A 444 29.89 47.82 -16.49
N ASN A 445 30.41 46.75 -15.88
CA ASN A 445 31.15 46.82 -14.62
C ASN A 445 32.68 46.75 -14.80
N THR A 446 33.20 46.81 -16.04
CA THR A 446 34.61 46.53 -16.33
C THR A 446 35.57 47.49 -15.63
N GLU A 447 35.37 48.81 -15.71
CA GLU A 447 36.27 49.77 -15.06
C GLU A 447 36.29 49.61 -13.54
N PHE A 448 35.10 49.42 -12.95
CA PHE A 448 34.94 49.18 -11.52
C PHE A 448 35.64 47.89 -11.07
N CYS A 449 35.49 46.80 -11.83
CA CYS A 449 36.05 45.50 -11.49
C CYS A 449 37.56 45.43 -11.75
N LYS A 450 38.07 46.08 -12.80
CA LYS A 450 39.52 46.12 -13.12
C LYS A 450 40.35 46.64 -11.95
N SER A 451 39.92 47.73 -11.31
CA SER A 451 40.60 48.30 -10.14
C SER A 451 40.64 47.39 -8.90
N ARG A 452 39.88 46.28 -8.90
CA ARG A 452 39.74 45.35 -7.76
C ARG A 452 40.16 43.93 -8.07
N ALA A 453 40.20 43.55 -9.35
CA ALA A 453 40.55 42.22 -9.80
C ALA A 453 42.05 42.07 -10.11
N TYR A 454 42.79 43.17 -10.28
CA TYR A 454 44.20 43.17 -10.64
C TYR A 454 45.09 43.74 -9.53
N SER A 455 46.30 43.19 -9.44
CA SER A 455 47.39 43.72 -8.63
C SER A 455 48.04 44.92 -9.32
N ASP A 456 48.89 45.66 -8.59
CA ASP A 456 49.72 46.74 -9.15
C ASP A 456 50.66 46.25 -10.28
N LYS A 457 50.90 44.92 -10.36
CA LYS A 457 51.70 44.28 -11.42
C LYS A 457 50.85 43.79 -12.59
N ASN A 458 49.59 44.21 -12.67
CA ASN A 458 48.63 43.82 -13.71
C ASN A 458 48.38 42.29 -13.80
N THR A 459 48.49 41.59 -12.67
CA THR A 459 48.13 40.16 -12.54
C THR A 459 46.81 40.01 -11.80
N PHE A 460 46.03 38.96 -12.08
CA PHE A 460 44.80 38.71 -11.32
C PHE A 460 45.10 38.46 -9.84
N LEU A 461 44.32 39.09 -8.96
CA LEU A 461 44.42 38.93 -7.50
C LEU A 461 43.77 37.65 -6.99
N TYR A 462 42.82 37.11 -7.75
CA TYR A 462 41.98 36.01 -7.32
C TYR A 462 41.93 34.90 -8.37
N ASN A 463 42.13 33.66 -7.93
CA ASN A 463 42.10 32.47 -8.80
C ASN A 463 41.05 31.43 -8.37
N ASN A 464 40.37 31.63 -7.24
CA ASN A 464 39.30 30.75 -6.77
C ASN A 464 38.17 31.53 -6.09
N MET A 465 37.01 30.89 -5.91
CA MET A 465 35.82 31.54 -5.36
C MET A 465 35.94 31.96 -3.90
N ASN A 466 36.69 31.22 -3.08
CA ASN A 466 36.80 31.50 -1.64
C ASN A 466 37.54 32.82 -1.38
N GLU A 467 38.50 33.18 -2.23
CA GLU A 467 39.20 34.47 -2.14
C GLU A 467 38.28 35.68 -2.40
N ILE A 468 37.24 35.50 -3.23
CA ILE A 468 36.30 36.55 -3.59
C ILE A 468 35.10 36.58 -2.63
N MET A 469 34.57 35.41 -2.28
CA MET A 469 33.31 35.29 -1.52
C MET A 469 33.51 35.10 -0.02
N GLY A 470 34.72 34.73 0.44
CA GLY A 470 35.03 34.41 1.83
C GLY A 470 35.06 35.61 2.79
N GLU A 471 35.13 35.32 4.08
CA GLU A 471 35.12 36.34 5.15
C GLU A 471 36.33 37.27 5.12
N GLY A 472 37.49 36.77 4.68
CA GLY A 472 38.73 37.55 4.52
C GLY A 472 38.82 38.37 3.23
N SER A 473 37.75 38.44 2.43
CA SER A 473 37.79 39.18 1.16
C SER A 473 37.80 40.70 1.38
N ASN A 474 38.76 41.39 0.75
CA ASN A 474 38.84 42.85 0.69
C ASN A 474 37.73 43.50 -0.16
N ILE A 475 36.82 42.70 -0.73
CA ILE A 475 35.71 43.17 -1.55
C ILE A 475 34.45 43.32 -0.68
N PRO A 476 33.81 44.50 -0.67
CA PRO A 476 32.53 44.69 0.01
C PRO A 476 31.48 43.70 -0.48
N ALA A 477 30.69 43.13 0.43
CA ALA A 477 29.71 42.07 0.13
C ALA A 477 28.79 42.41 -1.06
N SER A 478 28.34 43.66 -1.16
CA SER A 478 27.47 44.16 -2.25
C SER A 478 28.11 44.16 -3.64
N ASN A 479 29.43 44.01 -3.73
CA ASN A 479 30.20 44.02 -4.98
C ASN A 479 30.84 42.68 -5.31
N ARG A 480 30.80 41.69 -4.40
CA ARG A 480 31.48 40.40 -4.57
C ARG A 480 31.00 39.67 -5.82
N THR A 481 29.70 39.61 -6.08
CA THR A 481 29.12 38.99 -7.28
C THR A 481 29.61 39.65 -8.58
N LYS A 482 29.75 40.98 -8.60
CA LYS A 482 30.25 41.72 -9.77
C LYS A 482 31.71 41.37 -10.06
N VAL A 483 32.55 41.41 -9.02
CA VAL A 483 33.97 41.10 -9.14
C VAL A 483 34.17 39.62 -9.49
N ALA A 484 33.41 38.71 -8.86
CA ALA A 484 33.43 37.29 -9.18
C ALA A 484 33.14 37.05 -10.68
N MET A 485 32.02 37.56 -11.20
CA MET A 485 31.67 37.38 -12.60
C MET A 485 32.74 37.91 -13.56
N TYR A 486 33.30 39.10 -13.27
CA TYR A 486 34.36 39.68 -14.09
C TYR A 486 35.64 38.84 -14.06
N THR A 487 36.09 38.46 -12.86
CA THR A 487 37.33 37.69 -12.68
C THR A 487 37.23 36.32 -13.33
N ILE A 488 36.15 35.57 -13.07
CA ILE A 488 35.94 34.23 -13.66
C ILE A 488 35.95 34.29 -15.19
N TYR A 489 35.33 35.29 -15.78
CA TYR A 489 35.24 35.41 -17.25
C TYR A 489 36.54 35.88 -17.91
N LYS A 490 37.36 36.66 -17.21
CA LYS A 490 38.58 37.26 -17.77
C LYS A 490 39.87 36.54 -17.39
N ASN A 491 39.86 35.75 -16.33
CA ASN A 491 41.02 35.01 -15.85
C ASN A 491 40.96 33.56 -16.38
N PRO A 492 41.77 33.20 -17.39
CA PRO A 492 41.79 31.83 -17.93
C PRO A 492 42.30 30.81 -16.91
N ASP A 493 43.10 31.24 -15.92
CA ASP A 493 43.65 30.39 -14.87
C ASP A 493 42.72 30.26 -13.65
N PHE A 494 41.49 30.78 -13.72
CA PHE A 494 40.54 30.67 -12.62
C PHE A 494 40.08 29.23 -12.43
N ASN A 495 40.15 28.73 -11.20
CA ASN A 495 39.69 27.39 -10.85
C ASN A 495 38.16 27.31 -10.88
N ILE A 496 37.60 26.93 -12.03
CA ILE A 496 36.14 26.80 -12.22
C ILE A 496 35.49 25.76 -11.29
N ASN A 497 36.24 24.76 -10.83
CA ASN A 497 35.71 23.78 -9.87
C ASN A 497 35.39 24.46 -8.53
N SER A 498 36.16 25.48 -8.12
CA SER A 498 35.82 26.25 -6.91
C SER A 498 34.49 27.01 -7.04
N LEU A 499 34.07 27.36 -8.26
CA LEU A 499 32.73 27.92 -8.52
C LEU A 499 31.65 26.86 -8.46
N LYS A 500 31.92 25.67 -8.98
CA LYS A 500 31.02 24.53 -8.84
C LYS A 500 30.77 24.23 -7.36
N ASP A 501 31.83 24.07 -6.58
CA ASP A 501 31.76 23.76 -5.15
C ASP A 501 30.94 24.81 -4.40
N TYR A 502 31.23 26.10 -4.65
CA TYR A 502 30.47 27.22 -4.07
C TYR A 502 28.96 27.19 -4.41
N LEU A 503 28.60 26.79 -5.64
CA LEU A 503 27.21 26.70 -6.08
C LEU A 503 26.51 25.46 -5.50
N GLU A 504 27.22 24.34 -5.34
CA GLU A 504 26.70 23.09 -4.77
C GLU A 504 26.55 23.13 -3.24
N GLU A 505 27.41 23.87 -2.53
CA GLU A 505 27.27 24.14 -1.09
C GLU A 505 26.03 24.99 -0.77
N ARG A 506 25.49 25.71 -1.76
CA ARG A 506 24.33 26.61 -1.64
C ARG A 506 23.09 26.08 -2.37
N LYS A 507 22.94 24.75 -2.42
CA LYS A 507 21.73 24.09 -2.97
C LYS A 507 20.45 24.68 -2.37
N GLY A 508 19.46 24.94 -3.22
CA GLY A 508 18.17 25.56 -2.85
C GLY A 508 18.17 27.10 -2.79
N VAL A 509 19.32 27.77 -2.87
CA VAL A 509 19.37 29.23 -2.98
C VAL A 509 19.04 29.66 -4.41
N THR A 510 18.02 30.50 -4.59
CA THR A 510 17.60 30.99 -5.92
C THR A 510 17.60 32.51 -6.04
N ASN A 511 18.37 33.22 -5.22
CA ASN A 511 18.48 34.68 -5.27
C ASN A 511 19.17 35.18 -6.56
N SER A 512 19.06 36.48 -6.85
CA SER A 512 19.60 37.04 -8.11
C SER A 512 21.10 36.81 -8.30
N ASP A 513 21.88 36.80 -7.24
CA ASP A 513 23.33 36.67 -7.33
C ASP A 513 23.76 35.22 -7.59
N TYR A 514 23.08 34.26 -6.95
CA TYR A 514 23.24 32.84 -7.24
C TYR A 514 22.94 32.54 -8.71
N ARG A 515 21.80 33.04 -9.23
CA ARG A 515 21.40 32.81 -10.62
C ARG A 515 22.42 33.33 -11.63
N LYS A 516 22.99 34.52 -11.38
CA LYS A 516 24.04 35.10 -12.22
C LYS A 516 25.29 34.21 -12.27
N LEU A 517 25.76 33.74 -11.11
CA LEU A 517 26.93 32.88 -11.00
C LEU A 517 26.66 31.50 -11.64
N LEU A 518 25.46 30.95 -11.46
CA LEU A 518 25.06 29.69 -12.09
C LEU A 518 25.02 29.81 -13.62
N CYS A 519 24.47 30.89 -14.16
CA CYS A 519 24.46 31.12 -15.61
C CYS A 519 25.87 31.30 -16.19
N LEU A 520 26.77 31.94 -15.45
CA LEU A 520 28.18 32.03 -15.86
C LEU A 520 28.85 30.66 -15.86
N TYR A 521 28.64 29.86 -14.82
CA TYR A 521 29.14 28.50 -14.75
C TYR A 521 28.60 27.63 -15.90
N ASP A 522 27.29 27.67 -16.15
CA ASP A 522 26.61 26.99 -17.25
C ASP A 522 27.21 27.38 -18.61
N TYR A 523 27.44 28.67 -18.84
CA TYR A 523 28.08 29.18 -20.05
C TYR A 523 29.52 28.68 -20.21
N MET A 524 30.37 28.88 -19.20
CA MET A 524 31.81 28.58 -19.24
C MET A 524 32.09 27.08 -19.38
N THR A 525 31.19 26.24 -18.87
CA THR A 525 31.35 24.78 -18.91
C THR A 525 30.66 24.15 -20.13
N SER A 526 30.01 24.93 -20.98
CA SER A 526 29.38 24.45 -22.22
C SER A 526 30.39 24.16 -23.32
N GLU A 527 30.05 23.24 -24.23
CA GLU A 527 30.87 22.94 -25.42
C GLU A 527 31.06 24.15 -26.34
N ASN A 528 30.13 25.11 -26.29
CA ASN A 528 30.21 26.36 -27.06
C ASN A 528 31.31 27.30 -26.57
N TYR A 529 31.62 27.31 -25.27
CA TYR A 529 32.70 28.15 -24.73
C TYR A 529 34.08 27.53 -25.02
N LEU A 530 34.22 26.22 -24.86
CA LEU A 530 35.46 25.47 -25.15
C LEU A 530 35.90 25.56 -26.63
N ASN A 531 34.97 25.86 -27.55
CA ASN A 531 35.27 26.08 -28.97
C ASN A 531 35.61 27.54 -29.34
N LEU A 532 35.35 28.52 -28.47
CA LEU A 532 35.66 29.93 -28.69
C LEU A 532 37.13 30.29 -28.40
N ASP A 533 37.84 29.48 -27.61
CA ASP A 533 39.26 29.64 -27.29
C ASP A 533 40.21 29.44 -28.50
N ASN A 534 39.69 29.09 -29.68
CA ASN A 534 40.45 29.12 -30.93
C ASN A 534 40.39 30.47 -31.68
N LYS A 535 39.79 31.53 -31.11
CA LYS A 535 39.59 32.82 -31.83
C LYS A 535 39.80 34.13 -31.06
N PHE A 536 40.40 34.14 -29.86
CA PHE A 536 40.83 35.39 -29.21
C PHE A 536 42.27 35.36 -28.75
#